data_AF-A0A1F6K676-F1
#
_entry.id   AF-A0A1F6K676-F1
#
_cell.length_a   1.000
_cell.length_b   1.000
_cell.length_c   1.000
_cell.angle_alpha   90.00
_cell.angle_beta   90.00
_cell.angle_gamma   90.00
#
_symmetry.space_group_name_H-M   'P 1'
#
loop_
_entity.id
_entity.type
_entity.pdbx_description
1 polymer ?
#
loop_
_entity_poly.entity_id
_entity_poly.type
_entity_poly.pdbx_seq_one_letter_code
_entity_poly.pdbx_strand_id
1 'polypeptide(L)' 'MIRAYFPWPSVWTTIKLNKKQVRIKLLPEQKIQVEGGIPMSQKDFLNGYPEAETLIQKLNN' A
#
# COMPACT_ATOMS: atom_id res chain seq x y z
N MET A 1 11.22 8.79 -1.16
CA MET A 1 11.33 8.34 0.25
C MET A 1 11.27 6.83 0.43
N ILE A 2 10.33 6.09 -0.17
CA ILE A 2 10.15 4.62 0.04
C ILE A 2 11.45 3.80 -0.12
N ARG A 3 12.26 4.06 -1.16
CA ARG A 3 13.53 3.36 -1.38
C ARG A 3 14.57 3.54 -0.26
N ALA A 4 14.58 4.70 0.41
CA ALA A 4 15.55 5.00 1.46
C ALA A 4 15.24 4.28 2.78
N TYR A 5 13.98 3.89 2.99
CA TYR A 5 13.52 3.17 4.18
C TYR A 5 13.37 1.66 3.93
N PHE A 6 13.73 1.14 2.75
CA PHE A 6 13.66 -0.28 2.43
C PHE A 6 15.04 -0.94 2.58
N PRO A 7 15.18 -2.12 3.21
CA PRO A 7 14.12 -2.99 3.75
C PRO A 7 13.68 -2.64 5.19
N TRP A 8 14.44 -1.82 5.92
CA TRP A 8 14.15 -1.41 7.28
C TRP A 8 14.36 0.11 7.42
N PRO A 9 13.48 0.85 8.12
CA PRO A 9 12.30 0.43 8.91
C PRO A 9 11.03 0.14 8.09
N SER A 10 11.08 0.28 6.76
CA SER A 10 9.94 0.29 5.83
C SER A 10 8.95 1.44 6.05
N VAL A 11 8.15 1.73 5.01
CA VAL A 11 7.12 2.77 5.08
C VAL A 11 5.76 2.12 5.28
N TRP A 12 5.05 2.52 6.34
CA TRP A 12 3.72 2.04 6.67
C TRP A 12 2.70 3.16 6.56
N THR A 13 1.52 2.84 6.04
CA THR A 13 0.38 3.76 6.01
C THR A 13 -0.90 3.03 6.39
N THR A 14 -1.85 3.76 6.96
CA THR A 14 -3.18 3.25 7.28
C THR A 14 -4.16 3.82 6.26
N ILE A 15 -4.90 2.94 5.60
CA ILE A 15 -5.92 3.28 4.63
C ILE A 15 -7.28 2.84 5.14
N LYS A 16 -8.33 3.57 4.78
CA LYS A 16 -9.71 3.24 5.15
C LYS A 16 -10.38 2.54 3.97
N LEU A 17 -10.58 1.23 4.09
CA LEU A 17 -11.23 0.36 3.09
C LEU A 17 -12.62 -0.03 3.61
N ASN A 18 -13.68 0.34 2.89
CA ASN A 18 -15.07 -0.01 3.19
C ASN A 18 -15.45 0.04 4.69
N LYS A 19 -15.11 1.15 5.36
CA LYS A 19 -15.25 1.44 6.82
C LYS A 19 -14.27 0.74 7.78
N LYS A 20 -13.44 -0.21 7.32
CA LYS A 20 -12.33 -0.79 8.09
C LYS A 20 -11.04 -0.01 7.86
N GLN A 21 -10.25 0.16 8.92
CA GLN A 21 -8.88 0.66 8.78
C GLN A 21 -7.96 -0.54 8.53
N VAL A 22 -7.19 -0.49 7.46
CA VAL A 22 -6.22 -1.51 7.08
C VAL A 22 -4.86 -0.86 7.02
N ARG A 23 -3.87 -1.49 7.65
CA ARG A 23 -2.49 -1.05 7.58
C ARG A 23 -1.82 -1.73 6.40
N ILE A 24 -1.16 -0.94 5.56
CA ILE A 24 -0.39 -1.42 4.42
C ILE A 24 1.04 -0.90 4.51
N LYS A 25 1.96 -1.73 4.01
CA LYS A 25 3.37 -1.45 3.85
C LYS A 25 3.63 -1.10 2.39
N LEU A 26 4.24 0.05 2.18
CA LEU A 26 4.65 0.52 0.87
C LEU A 26 6.06 0.01 0.58
N LEU A 27 6.20 -0.68 -0.54
CA LEU A 27 7.46 -1.29 -0.98
C LEU A 27 7.97 -0.57 -2.24
N PRO A 28 9.28 -0.64 -2.51
CA PRO A 28 9.81 -0.23 -3.80
C PRO A 28 9.10 -0.93 -4.97
N GLU A 29 9.22 -0.34 -6.17
CA GLU A 29 8.66 -0.92 -7.41
C GLU A 29 7.14 -1.00 -7.46
N GLN A 30 6.43 -0.07 -6.80
CA GLN A 30 4.95 -0.03 -6.79
C GLN A 30 4.34 -1.34 -6.25
N LYS A 31 5.01 -1.93 -5.26
CA LYS A 31 4.50 -3.09 -4.53
C LYS A 31 3.86 -2.63 -3.23
N ILE A 32 2.80 -3.30 -2.83
CA ILE A 32 2.05 -3.05 -1.61
C ILE A 32 1.93 -4.37 -0.87
N GLN A 33 2.08 -4.32 0.45
CA GLN A 33 1.88 -5.48 1.31
C GLN A 33 0.86 -5.12 2.39
N VAL A 34 -0.22 -5.89 2.50
CA VAL A 34 -1.16 -5.77 3.61
C VAL A 34 -0.52 -6.33 4.87
N GLU A 35 -0.83 -5.78 6.05
CA GLU A 35 -0.36 -6.32 7.33
C GLU A 35 -0.62 -7.84 7.44
N GLY A 36 0.45 -8.60 7.69
CA GLY A 36 0.41 -10.08 7.73
C GLY A 36 0.27 -10.80 6.38
N GLY A 37 0.11 -10.06 5.28
CA GLY A 37 -0.03 -10.60 3.92
C GLY A 37 1.30 -10.66 3.14
N ILE A 38 1.21 -11.12 1.89
CA ILE A 38 2.35 -11.20 0.95
C ILE A 38 2.41 -9.90 0.13
N PRO A 39 3.62 -9.40 -0.23
CA PRO A 39 3.77 -8.32 -1.20
C PRO A 39 3.10 -8.63 -2.54
N MET A 40 2.24 -7.72 -3.00
CA MET A 40 1.56 -7.81 -4.29
C MET A 40 1.78 -6.53 -5.10
N SER A 41 1.52 -6.58 -6.41
CA SER A 41 1.59 -5.39 -7.23
C SER A 41 0.47 -4.42 -6.89
N GLN A 42 0.69 -3.13 -7.10
CA GLN A 42 -0.36 -2.11 -6.94
C GLN A 42 -1.60 -2.43 -7.79
N LYS A 43 -1.43 -3.04 -8.96
CA LYS A 43 -2.55 -3.46 -9.82
C LYS A 43 -3.39 -4.56 -9.16
N ASP A 44 -2.73 -5.60 -8.63
CA ASP A 44 -3.42 -6.70 -7.95
C ASP A 44 -4.12 -6.21 -6.69
N PHE A 45 -3.48 -5.28 -5.97
CA PHE A 45 -4.05 -4.63 -4.81
C PHE A 45 -5.32 -3.85 -5.16
N LEU A 46 -5.31 -3.08 -6.25
CA LEU A 46 -6.49 -2.34 -6.73
C LEU A 46 -7.61 -3.26 -7.22
N ASN A 47 -7.27 -4.38 -7.85
CA ASN A 47 -8.26 -5.38 -8.25
C ASN A 47 -8.98 -5.99 -7.04
N GLY A 48 -8.26 -6.23 -5.93
CA GLY A 48 -8.84 -6.72 -4.68
C GLY A 48 -9.53 -5.63 -3.84
N TYR A 49 -9.09 -4.37 -3.98
CA TYR A 49 -9.56 -3.23 -3.20
C TYR A 49 -9.79 -1.99 -4.09
N PRO A 50 -10.86 -1.94 -4.90
CA PRO A 50 -11.11 -0.85 -5.84
C PRO A 50 -11.23 0.52 -5.15
N GLU A 51 -11.79 0.57 -3.93
CA GLU A 51 -11.91 1.80 -3.14
C GLU A 51 -10.55 2.46 -2.79
N ALA A 52 -9.45 1.70 -2.85
CA ALA A 52 -8.11 2.21 -2.54
C ALA A 52 -7.53 3.08 -3.66
N GLU A 53 -8.13 3.06 -4.86
CA GLU A 53 -7.63 3.75 -6.05
C GLU A 53 -7.44 5.25 -5.81
N THR A 54 -8.44 5.89 -5.20
CA THR A 54 -8.41 7.33 -4.90
C THR A 54 -7.30 7.71 -3.92
N LEU A 55 -6.94 6.82 -2.99
CA LEU A 55 -5.89 7.04 -2.00
C LEU A 55 -4.50 6.87 -2.64
N ILE A 56 -4.37 5.89 -3.52
CA ILE A 56 -3.13 5.60 -4.24
C ILE A 56 -2.83 6.71 -5.26
N GLN A 57 -3.86 7.25 -5.95
CA GLN A 57 -3.68 8.42 -6.81
C GLN A 57 -3.18 9.64 -6.03
N LYS A 58 -3.67 9.87 -4.80
CA LYS A 58 -3.20 10.94 -3.91
C LYS A 58 -1.76 10.75 -3.42
N LEU A 59 -1.25 9.51 -3.40
CA LEU A 59 0.14 9.23 -3.01
C LEU A 59 1.14 9.45 -4.16
N ASN A 60 0.67 9.48 -5.40
CA ASN A 60 1.49 9.63 -6.60
C ASN A 60 1.55 11.07 -7.13
N ASN A 61 0.77 11.99 -6.56
CA ASN A 61 0.69 13.41 -6.93
C ASN A 61 1.25 14.28 -5.81
#